data_AF-A0A2M8L070-F1
#
_entry.id   AF-A0A2M8L070-F1
#
_cell.length_a   1.000
_cell.length_b   1.000
_cell.length_c   1.000
_cell.angle_alpha   90.00
_cell.angle_beta   90.00
_cell.angle_gamma   90.00
#
_symmetry.space_group_name_H-M   'P 1'
#
loop_
_entity.id
_entity.type
_entity.pdbx_description
1 polymer ?
#
loop_
_entity_poly.entity_id
_entity_poly.type
_entity_poly.pdbx_seq_one_letter_code
_entity_poly.pdbx_strand_id
1 'polypeptide(L)'
;MYTEQLPRINSLKLLAREIRNFPITGLGIVQHAEHLGCDKEIIDFLRLFSQGILFNSRNDFLNQCSLLEKLLEEESQSVPEHLRSPQD
;
A
#
# COMPACT_ATOMS: atom_id res chain seq x y z
N MET A 1 12.95 12.37 5.37
CA MET A 1 13.42 11.30 4.48
C MET A 1 12.35 10.21 4.49
N TYR A 2 11.37 10.29 3.59
CA TYR A 2 10.41 9.21 3.34
C TYR A 2 10.61 8.77 1.90
N THR A 3 11.68 8.01 1.68
CA THR A 3 11.83 7.18 0.48
C THR A 3 11.88 5.74 0.96
N GLU A 4 10.90 5.35 1.78
CA GLU A 4 10.64 3.93 2.03
C GLU A 4 10.13 3.37 0.70
N GLN A 5 10.81 2.37 0.19
CA GLN A 5 10.51 1.82 -1.12
C GLN A 5 9.11 1.24 -1.07
N LEU A 6 8.20 1.81 -1.85
CA LEU A 6 6.84 1.31 -1.94
C LEU A 6 6.88 -0.17 -2.33
N PRO A 7 6.13 -1.03 -1.63
CA PRO A 7 6.14 -2.44 -1.93
C PRO A 7 5.64 -2.67 -3.36
N ARG A 8 6.34 -3.50 -4.12
CA ARG A 8 5.94 -3.80 -5.50
C ARG A 8 4.54 -4.40 -5.51
N ILE A 9 3.66 -3.93 -6.39
CA ILE A 9 2.28 -4.43 -6.53
C ILE A 9 2.22 -5.94 -6.73
N ASN A 10 3.24 -6.55 -7.34
CA ASN A 10 3.32 -8.00 -7.50
C ASN A 10 3.39 -8.73 -6.16
N SER A 11 4.06 -8.18 -5.16
CA SER A 11 4.10 -8.73 -3.80
C SER A 11 2.74 -8.66 -3.11
N LEU A 12 2.02 -7.54 -3.28
CA LEU A 12 0.66 -7.37 -2.77
C LEU A 12 -0.34 -8.30 -3.47
N LYS A 13 -0.18 -8.54 -4.77
CA LYS A 13 -0.98 -9.51 -5.53
C LYS A 13 -0.75 -10.94 -5.04
N LEU A 14 0.50 -11.31 -4.73
CA LEU A 14 0.80 -12.62 -4.16
C LEU A 14 0.13 -12.78 -2.79
N LEU A 15 0.25 -11.77 -1.91
CA LEU A 15 -0.43 -11.74 -0.62
C LEU A 15 -1.96 -11.91 -0.77
N ALA A 16 -2.57 -11.19 -1.72
CA ALA A 16 -4.00 -11.28 -2.00
C ALA A 16 -4.46 -12.69 -2.44
N ARG A 17 -3.59 -13.47 -3.09
CA ARG A 17 -3.88 -14.86 -3.50
C ARG A 17 -3.87 -15.81 -2.30
N GLU A 18 -2.99 -15.57 -1.34
CA GLU A 18 -2.87 -16.38 -0.14
C GLU A 18 -4.02 -16.14 0.85
N ILE A 19 -4.61 -14.94 0.85
CA ILE A 19 -5.81 -14.65 1.64
C ILE A 19 -7.03 -15.32 0.96
N ARG A 20 -7.57 -16.34 1.64
CA ARG A 20 -8.74 -17.11 1.17
C ARG A 20 -10.07 -16.64 1.76
N ASN A 21 -10.01 -16.07 2.96
CA ASN A 21 -11.20 -15.70 3.72
C ASN A 21 -11.42 -14.19 3.64
N PHE A 22 -12.56 -13.81 3.08
CA PHE A 22 -13.10 -12.45 3.11
C PHE A 22 -14.51 -12.51 3.74
N PRO A 23 -14.96 -11.46 4.43
CA PRO A 23 -14.29 -10.17 4.63
C PRO A 23 -13.09 -10.26 5.59
N ILE A 24 -12.09 -9.39 5.40
CA ILE A 24 -10.88 -9.35 6.23
C ILE A 24 -10.56 -7.90 6.61
N THR A 25 -10.17 -7.69 7.86
CA THR A 25 -9.72 -6.38 8.33
C THR A 25 -8.29 -6.13 7.88
N GLY A 26 -7.88 -4.87 7.80
CA GLY A 26 -6.47 -4.53 7.56
C GLY A 26 -5.50 -5.20 8.54
N LEU A 27 -5.88 -5.30 9.82
CA LEU A 27 -5.10 -6.05 10.81
C LEU A 27 -4.95 -7.54 10.41
N GLY A 28 -6.01 -8.17 9.90
CA GLY A 28 -5.94 -9.55 9.42
C GLY A 28 -5.01 -9.71 8.21
N ILE A 29 -4.98 -8.71 7.32
CA ILE A 29 -4.05 -8.70 6.18
C ILE A 29 -2.60 -8.58 6.67
N VAL A 30 -2.34 -7.68 7.62
CA VAL A 30 -1.01 -7.51 8.26
C VAL A 30 -0.56 -8.81 8.92
N GLN A 31 -1.43 -9.46 9.69
CA GLN A 31 -1.13 -10.75 10.32
C GLN A 31 -0.81 -11.84 9.30
N HIS A 32 -1.52 -11.89 8.18
CA HIS A 32 -1.21 -12.80 7.08
C HIS A 32 0.15 -12.51 6.45
N ALA A 33 0.47 -11.24 6.22
CA ALA A 33 1.77 -10.83 5.68
C ALA A 33 2.93 -11.20 6.64
N GLU A 34 2.75 -10.99 7.94
CA GLU A 34 3.70 -11.41 8.97
C GLU A 34 3.88 -12.94 8.99
N HIS A 35 2.79 -13.70 8.89
CA HIS A 35 2.84 -15.17 8.88
C HIS A 35 3.52 -15.74 7.64
N LEU A 36 3.37 -15.07 6.48
CA LEU A 36 4.03 -15.46 5.23
C LEU A 36 5.50 -15.03 5.19
N GLY A 37 5.99 -14.29 6.18
CA GLY A 37 7.36 -13.77 6.20
C GLY A 37 7.61 -12.71 5.13
N CYS A 38 6.60 -11.89 4.82
CA CYS A 38 6.78 -10.75 3.94
C CYS A 38 7.81 -9.76 4.51
N ASP A 39 8.47 -9.01 3.62
CA ASP A 39 9.43 -7.99 4.02
C ASP A 39 8.80 -6.96 4.94
N LYS A 40 9.60 -6.43 5.87
CA LYS A 40 9.16 -5.44 6.86
C LYS A 40 8.52 -4.21 6.19
N GLU A 41 9.05 -3.78 5.05
CA GLU A 41 8.50 -2.65 4.27
C GLU A 41 7.06 -2.92 3.81
N ILE A 42 6.74 -4.16 3.42
CA ILE A 42 5.36 -4.56 3.05
C ILE A 42 4.45 -4.50 4.29
N ILE A 43 4.94 -5.01 5.42
CA ILE A 43 4.17 -5.05 6.67
C ILE A 43 3.88 -3.63 7.18
N ASP A 44 4.90 -2.76 7.23
CA ASP A 44 4.76 -1.38 7.68
C ASP A 44 3.85 -0.58 6.75
N PHE A 45 3.99 -0.77 5.43
CA PHE A 45 3.07 -0.20 4.45
C PHE A 45 1.63 -0.66 4.69
N LEU A 46 1.39 -1.97 4.85
CA LEU A 46 0.05 -2.50 5.09
C LEU A 46 -0.53 -1.98 6.41
N ARG A 47 0.27 -1.82 7.47
CA ARG A 47 -0.18 -1.26 8.74
C ARG A 47 -0.69 0.17 8.59
N LEU A 48 0.01 1.00 7.81
CA LEU A 48 -0.40 2.38 7.54
C LEU A 48 -1.62 2.42 6.61
N PHE A 49 -1.58 1.64 5.53
CA PHE A 49 -2.59 1.67 4.47
C PHE A 49 -3.93 1.07 4.88
N SER A 50 -3.91 -0.04 5.62
CA SER A 50 -5.09 -0.83 5.91
C SER A 50 -5.76 -0.50 7.25
N GLN A 51 -5.28 0.52 7.95
CA GLN A 51 -5.76 0.87 9.28
C GLN A 51 -7.25 1.25 9.25
N GLY A 52 -8.08 0.47 9.96
CA GLY A 52 -9.52 0.69 10.05
C GLY A 52 -10.32 0.30 8.79
N ILE A 53 -9.68 -0.25 7.75
CA ILE A 53 -10.35 -0.68 6.53
C ILE A 53 -10.80 -2.15 6.66
N LEU A 54 -12.03 -2.42 6.23
CA LEU A 54 -12.55 -3.77 6.03
C LEU A 54 -12.61 -4.05 4.53
N PHE A 55 -11.87 -5.06 4.08
CA PHE A 55 -11.90 -5.50 2.69
C PHE A 55 -12.95 -6.59 2.52
N ASN A 56 -13.94 -6.32 1.66
CA ASN A 56 -15.09 -7.23 1.49
C ASN A 56 -14.79 -8.38 0.51
N SER A 57 -13.79 -8.21 -0.34
CA SER A 57 -13.39 -9.22 -1.32
C SER A 57 -11.93 -9.07 -1.69
N ARG A 58 -11.37 -10.10 -2.31
CA ARG A 58 -10.03 -10.04 -2.91
C ARG A 58 -9.91 -8.90 -3.91
N ASN A 59 -10.94 -8.69 -4.72
CA ASN A 59 -10.92 -7.66 -5.77
C ASN A 59 -10.94 -6.26 -5.16
N ASP A 60 -11.65 -6.07 -4.05
CA ASP A 60 -11.67 -4.84 -3.27
C ASP A 60 -10.27 -4.49 -2.75
N PHE A 61 -9.58 -5.45 -2.13
CA PHE A 61 -8.19 -5.27 -1.70
C PHE A 61 -7.24 -4.93 -2.87
N LEU A 62 -7.31 -5.68 -3.98
CA LEU A 62 -6.46 -5.44 -5.15
C LEU A 62 -6.71 -4.08 -5.81
N ASN A 63 -7.97 -3.65 -5.91
CA ASN A 63 -8.34 -2.36 -6.46
C ASN A 63 -7.76 -1.22 -5.60
N GLN A 64 -7.86 -1.34 -4.28
CA GLN A 64 -7.31 -0.36 -3.34
C GLN A 64 -5.78 -0.27 -3.45
N CYS A 65 -5.07 -1.41 -3.54
CA CYS A 65 -3.63 -1.41 -3.77
C CYS A 65 -3.25 -0.78 -5.13
N SER A 66 -4.01 -1.06 -6.19
CA SER A 66 -3.74 -0.49 -7.53
C SER A 66 -4.04 1.01 -7.61
N LEU A 67 -5.08 1.48 -6.92
CA LEU A 67 -5.38 2.91 -6.84
C LEU A 67 -4.24 3.66 -6.14
N LEU A 68 -3.71 3.10 -5.06
CA LEU A 68 -2.61 3.71 -4.35
C LEU A 68 -1.33 3.75 -5.19
N GLU A 69 -1.00 2.66 -5.90
CA GLU A 69 0.14 2.64 -6.83
C GLU A 69 0.05 3.80 -7.83
N LYS A 70 -1.13 4.01 -8.44
CA LYS A 70 -1.35 5.13 -9.36
C LYS A 70 -1.18 6.49 -8.69
N LEU A 71 -1.76 6.70 -7.51
CA LEU A 71 -1.63 7.96 -6.78
C LEU A 71 -0.17 8.29 -6.47
N LEU A 72 0.62 7.28 -6.11
CA LEU A 72 2.04 7.42 -5.80
C LEU A 72 2.88 7.64 -7.06
N GLU A 73 2.54 7.02 -8.18
CA GLU A 73 3.13 7.30 -9.49
C GLU A 73 2.83 8.73 -9.95
N GLU A 74 1.59 9.19 -9.77
CA GLU A 74 1.16 10.57 -10.08
C GLU A 74 1.87 11.60 -9.18
N GLU A 75 2.00 11.33 -7.87
CA GLU A 75 2.79 12.18 -6.96
C GLU A 75 4.28 12.16 -7.31
N SER A 76 4.84 11.01 -7.69
CA SER A 76 6.27 10.92 -8.08
C SER A 76 6.57 11.62 -9.41
N GLN A 77 5.59 11.74 -10.31
CA GLN A 77 5.70 12.56 -11.52
C GLN A 77 5.46 14.05 -11.24
N SER A 78 4.86 14.37 -10.09
CA SER A 78 4.63 15.74 -9.63
C SER A 78 5.82 16.22 -8.76
N VAL A 79 6.99 16.41 -9.36
CA VAL A 79 8.12 17.13 -8.71
C VAL A 79 7.92 18.65 -8.90
N PRO A 80 8.26 19.49 -7.89
CA PRO A 80 7.40 20.59 -7.45
C PRO A 80 7.59 21.87 -8.26
N GLU A 81 6.54 22.34 -8.93
CA GLU A 81 6.36 23.77 -9.11
C GLU A 81 6.06 24.37 -7.74
N HIS A 82 7.11 24.84 -7.05
CA HIS A 82 7.11 26.01 -6.12
C HIS A 82 8.32 25.96 -5.16
N LEU A 83 9.52 25.90 -5.72
CA LEU A 83 10.68 26.57 -5.11
C LEU A 83 11.01 27.82 -5.93
N ARG A 84 10.10 28.80 -5.88
CA ARG A 84 10.45 30.22 -6.01
C ARG A 84 9.74 30.95 -4.87
N SER A 85 10.30 30.83 -3.67
CA SER A 85 10.12 31.89 -2.66
C SER A 85 10.92 33.13 -3.09
N PRO A 86 10.54 34.31 -2.58
CA PRO A 86 10.30 35.55 -3.34
C PRO A 86 11.61 36.20 -3.77
N GLN A 87 11.63 36.81 -4.95
CA GLN A 87 12.67 37.76 -5.30
C GLN A 87 12.02 39.08 -5.70
N ASP A 88 12.31 40.06 -4.83
CA ASP A 88 11.95 41.49 -4.77
C ASP A 88 10.52 41.87 -4.37
#